data_AF-A0A0G2K5U3-F1
#
_entry.id   AF-A0A0G2K5U3-F1
#
_cell.length_a   1.000
_cell.length_b   1.000
_cell.length_c   1.000
_cell.angle_alpha   90.00
_cell.angle_beta   90.00
_cell.angle_gamma   90.00
#
_symmetry.space_group_name_H-M   'P 1'
#
loop_
_entity.id
_entity.type
_entity.pdbx_description
1 polymer ?
#
loop_
_entity_poly.entity_id
_entity_poly.type
_entity_poly.pdbx_seq_one_letter_code
_entity_poly.pdbx_strand_id
1 'polypeptide(L)'
;MAHTATEWPPEETLSLWKGEQARLKARVVDRDTEAWQRDPSFSGLQKVGGVDVSFVKGDSVRACASLVVLSYPELKVLYEDSRMVGLKAPYVSGFLAFREVPFLVELVQRLQEKEPDLMPQVLLVDGNGVLHQRGFGVACHLGVLTELPCVGVAKKLLQVEGLENNASHKEKIVLLQAGGDTFPLIGNSGTVLGMALKSHDHSTKPLYVSVGHRISLEVAVRLTHRCCRFRIPEPIRQADIRSREYIRRTLGHRGESPAQRKDRSQKEKSTNACPAGGPGAPADQGRPPECFGRSSSTDLRDPEPGFQEQKDQQLKGTRCQEDPDLWPPSPAWV
;
A
#
# COMPACT_ATOMS: atom_id res chain seq x y z
N MET A 1 -1.49 -15.35 27.78
CA MET A 1 -0.48 -16.42 27.77
C MET A 1 0.66 -15.98 26.87
N ALA A 2 1.88 -16.10 27.38
CA ALA A 2 3.19 -15.62 26.92
C ALA A 2 3.31 -14.97 25.52
N HIS A 3 3.69 -13.69 25.52
CA HIS A 3 4.40 -13.08 24.40
C HIS A 3 5.76 -13.80 24.26
N THR A 4 5.90 -14.65 23.26
CA THR A 4 7.20 -15.15 22.84
C THR A 4 8.02 -13.96 22.37
N ALA A 5 9.12 -13.67 23.08
CA ALA A 5 10.10 -12.68 22.68
C ALA A 5 10.47 -12.92 21.23
N THR A 6 10.38 -11.89 20.40
CA THR A 6 10.81 -11.91 19.01
C THR A 6 12.31 -12.21 19.01
N GLU A 7 12.69 -13.47 18.79
CA GLU A 7 14.09 -13.85 18.62
C GLU A 7 14.64 -13.04 17.45
N TRP A 8 15.67 -12.24 17.72
CA TRP A 8 16.40 -11.54 16.68
C TRP A 8 16.99 -12.58 15.72
N PRO A 9 16.99 -12.37 14.39
CA PRO A 9 17.66 -13.30 13.51
C PRO A 9 19.12 -13.46 13.96
N PRO A 10 19.68 -14.68 13.82
CA PRO A 10 21.12 -14.85 13.92
C PRO A 10 21.84 -13.80 13.09
N GLU A 11 22.94 -13.24 13.58
CA GLU A 11 23.69 -12.18 12.90
C GLU A 11 24.08 -12.59 11.46
N GLU A 12 24.39 -13.87 11.28
CA GLU A 12 24.63 -14.51 9.99
C GLU A 12 23.45 -14.34 9.02
N THR A 13 22.21 -14.55 9.47
CA THR A 13 21.00 -14.36 8.65
C THR A 13 20.86 -12.91 8.20
N LEU A 14 21.10 -11.96 9.10
CA LEU A 14 21.03 -10.54 8.77
C LEU A 14 22.13 -10.13 7.78
N SER A 15 23.34 -10.70 7.92
CA SER A 15 24.45 -10.47 6.99
C SER A 15 24.12 -11.01 5.60
N LEU A 16 23.60 -12.23 5.50
CA LEU A 16 23.14 -12.83 4.24
C LEU A 16 22.06 -11.97 3.57
N TRP A 17 21.07 -11.49 4.33
CA TRP A 17 20.03 -10.61 3.78
C TRP A 17 20.56 -9.27 3.30
N LYS A 18 21.53 -8.66 4.02
CA LYS A 18 22.18 -7.42 3.57
C LYS A 18 22.91 -7.65 2.23
N GLY A 19 23.66 -8.75 2.12
CA GLY A 19 24.38 -9.12 0.90
C GLY A 19 23.42 -9.36 -0.28
N GLU A 20 22.37 -10.15 -0.05
CA GLU A 20 21.38 -10.45 -1.08
C GLU A 20 20.60 -9.20 -1.52
N GLN A 21 20.25 -8.33 -0.57
CA GLN A 21 19.62 -7.06 -0.88
C GLN A 21 20.51 -6.14 -1.72
N ALA A 22 21.81 -6.06 -1.42
CA ALA A 22 22.74 -5.28 -2.24
C ALA A 22 22.87 -5.87 -3.66
N ARG A 23 23.01 -7.20 -3.77
CA ARG A 23 23.08 -7.92 -5.05
C ARG A 23 21.84 -7.70 -5.91
N LEU A 24 20.65 -7.83 -5.32
CA LEU A 24 19.38 -7.64 -6.03
C LEU A 24 19.09 -6.18 -6.32
N LYS A 25 19.45 -5.25 -5.42
CA LYS A 25 19.33 -3.80 -5.65
C LYS A 25 20.08 -3.35 -6.89
N ALA A 26 21.27 -3.90 -7.14
CA ALA A 26 22.06 -3.59 -8.34
C ALA A 26 21.36 -3.98 -9.65
N ARG A 27 20.30 -4.81 -9.61
CA ARG A 27 19.48 -5.19 -10.77
C ARG A 27 18.28 -4.28 -10.99
N VAL A 28 17.99 -3.35 -10.09
CA VAL A 28 16.84 -2.46 -10.24
C VAL A 28 17.03 -1.55 -11.46
N VAL A 29 16.03 -1.51 -12.33
CA VAL A 29 15.94 -0.59 -13.46
C VAL A 29 14.89 0.46 -13.11
N ASP A 30 15.24 1.74 -13.14
CA ASP A 30 14.40 2.87 -12.73
C ASP A 30 13.92 3.74 -13.90
N ARG A 31 13.88 3.13 -15.09
CA ARG A 31 13.44 3.72 -16.36
C ARG A 31 12.44 2.83 -17.06
N ASP A 32 11.69 3.41 -17.99
CA ASP A 32 10.69 2.71 -18.77
C ASP A 32 11.32 1.75 -19.79
N THR A 33 10.95 0.48 -19.73
CA THR A 33 11.41 -0.57 -20.65
C THR A 33 10.39 -0.86 -21.75
N GLU A 34 9.11 -0.67 -21.48
CA GLU A 34 8.02 -1.08 -22.37
C GLU A 34 7.46 0.07 -23.21
N ALA A 35 6.93 -0.23 -24.40
CA ALA A 35 6.35 0.79 -25.29
C ALA A 35 5.14 1.50 -24.67
N TRP A 36 4.25 0.75 -24.00
CA TRP A 36 3.04 1.28 -23.38
C TRP A 36 3.33 2.32 -22.29
N GLN A 37 4.51 2.29 -21.65
CA GLN A 37 4.89 3.24 -20.60
C GLN A 37 5.14 4.65 -21.14
N ARG A 38 5.62 4.73 -22.40
CA ARG A 38 5.98 5.98 -23.06
C ARG A 38 4.78 6.64 -23.75
N ASP A 39 3.69 5.90 -23.91
CA ASP A 39 2.45 6.44 -24.46
C ASP A 39 1.71 7.26 -23.39
N PRO A 40 1.27 8.50 -23.70
CA PRO A 40 0.56 9.35 -22.74
C PRO A 40 -0.73 8.71 -22.18
N SER A 41 -1.41 7.87 -22.97
CA SER A 41 -2.65 7.18 -22.61
C SER A 41 -2.43 5.75 -22.10
N PHE A 42 -1.18 5.29 -22.05
CA PHE A 42 -0.78 3.91 -21.82
C PHE A 42 -1.31 2.93 -22.90
N SER A 43 -1.36 3.37 -24.15
CA SER A 43 -1.76 2.50 -25.28
C SER A 43 -0.92 1.22 -25.31
N GLY A 44 -1.60 0.07 -25.37
CA GLY A 44 -0.99 -1.26 -25.28
C GLY A 44 -0.96 -1.86 -23.87
N LEU A 45 -1.26 -1.10 -22.82
CA LEU A 45 -1.51 -1.64 -21.49
C LEU A 45 -2.94 -2.22 -21.42
N GLN A 46 -3.04 -3.50 -21.09
CA GLN A 46 -4.30 -4.25 -20.99
C GLN A 46 -4.51 -4.88 -19.62
N LYS A 47 -3.43 -5.19 -18.89
CA LYS A 47 -3.49 -5.93 -17.63
C LYS A 47 -2.60 -5.31 -16.56
N VAL A 48 -3.22 -4.89 -15.45
CA VAL A 48 -2.52 -4.35 -14.28
C VAL A 48 -2.75 -5.29 -13.11
N GLY A 49 -1.66 -5.77 -12.50
CA GLY A 49 -1.72 -6.60 -11.31
C GLY A 49 -1.69 -5.79 -10.02
N GLY A 50 -2.28 -6.34 -8.97
CA GLY A 50 -2.22 -5.80 -7.61
C GLY A 50 -1.79 -6.88 -6.63
N VAL A 51 -0.92 -6.52 -5.69
CA VAL A 51 -0.49 -7.45 -4.64
C VAL A 51 -0.59 -6.84 -3.25
N ASP A 52 -0.95 -7.66 -2.27
CA ASP A 52 -1.03 -7.33 -0.84
C ASP A 52 -0.61 -8.55 0.00
N VAL A 53 -0.06 -8.28 1.19
CA VAL A 53 0.13 -9.28 2.24
C VAL A 53 -0.53 -8.78 3.53
N SER A 54 -1.66 -9.38 3.88
CA SER A 54 -2.43 -9.03 5.08
C SER A 54 -2.16 -9.99 6.22
N PHE A 55 -1.75 -9.47 7.37
CA PHE A 55 -1.53 -10.27 8.58
C PHE A 55 -2.85 -10.67 9.24
N VAL A 56 -2.88 -11.86 9.85
CA VAL A 56 -3.98 -12.26 10.73
C VAL A 56 -3.95 -11.39 11.98
N LYS A 57 -5.09 -10.85 12.38
CA LYS A 57 -5.16 -9.93 13.53
C LYS A 57 -4.64 -10.62 14.80
N GLY A 58 -3.62 -10.03 15.41
CA GLY A 58 -2.97 -10.56 16.62
C GLY A 58 -1.93 -11.65 16.37
N ASP A 59 -1.56 -11.91 15.12
CA ASP A 59 -0.57 -12.93 14.74
C ASP A 59 0.47 -12.32 13.78
N SER A 60 1.75 -12.39 14.15
CA SER A 60 2.87 -11.86 13.36
C SER A 60 3.46 -12.86 12.38
N VAL A 61 3.01 -14.12 12.40
CA VAL A 61 3.52 -15.23 11.59
C VAL A 61 2.54 -15.57 10.48
N ARG A 62 1.24 -15.68 10.79
CA ARG A 62 0.23 -16.00 9.77
C ARG A 62 -0.19 -14.74 9.00
N ALA A 63 -0.07 -14.81 7.69
CA ALA A 63 -0.53 -13.77 6.79
C ALA A 63 -1.28 -14.39 5.60
N CYS A 64 -1.93 -13.57 4.80
CA CYS A 64 -2.53 -13.94 3.53
C CYS A 64 -1.88 -13.09 2.44
N ALA A 65 -1.17 -13.75 1.54
CA ALA A 65 -0.69 -13.14 0.31
C ALA A 65 -1.81 -13.18 -0.75
N SER A 66 -2.02 -12.10 -1.48
CA SER A 66 -3.00 -12.01 -2.55
C SER A 66 -2.39 -11.38 -3.80
N LEU A 67 -2.69 -11.98 -4.96
CA LEU A 67 -2.43 -11.45 -6.29
C LEU A 67 -3.77 -11.31 -7.01
N VAL A 68 -3.98 -10.15 -7.63
CA VAL A 68 -5.10 -9.93 -8.56
C VAL A 68 -4.58 -9.41 -9.88
N VAL A 69 -5.29 -9.69 -10.97
CA VAL A 69 -5.07 -9.03 -12.26
C VAL A 69 -6.36 -8.38 -12.71
N LEU A 70 -6.28 -7.12 -13.10
CA LEU A 70 -7.40 -6.34 -13.58
C LEU A 70 -7.19 -5.97 -15.05
N SER A 71 -8.29 -5.88 -15.80
CA SER A 71 -8.28 -5.25 -17.12
C SER A 71 -7.93 -3.77 -17.00
N TYR A 72 -7.34 -3.22 -18.06
CA TYR A 72 -7.07 -1.79 -18.19
C TYR A 72 -7.58 -1.32 -19.56
N PRO A 73 -8.31 -0.18 -19.62
CA PRO A 73 -8.59 0.78 -18.54
C PRO A 73 -9.83 0.47 -17.68
N GLU A 74 -10.58 -0.61 -17.91
CA GLU A 74 -11.87 -0.83 -17.23
C GLU A 74 -11.72 -1.30 -15.78
N LEU A 75 -10.51 -1.59 -15.29
CA LEU A 75 -10.21 -1.99 -13.91
C LEU A 75 -11.20 -3.06 -13.38
N LYS A 76 -11.52 -4.07 -14.21
CA LYS A 76 -12.34 -5.23 -13.83
C LYS A 76 -11.43 -6.38 -13.48
N VAL A 77 -11.70 -7.09 -12.37
CA VAL A 77 -10.88 -8.23 -11.98
C VAL A 77 -11.05 -9.37 -12.99
N LEU A 78 -9.93 -9.82 -13.56
CA LEU A 78 -9.83 -10.94 -14.49
C LEU A 78 -9.31 -12.21 -13.79
N TYR A 79 -8.42 -12.03 -12.81
CA TYR A 79 -7.79 -13.10 -12.06
C TYR A 79 -7.65 -12.75 -10.59
N GLU A 80 -7.75 -13.76 -9.73
CA GLU A 80 -7.47 -13.66 -8.30
C GLU A 80 -6.85 -14.95 -7.76
N ASP A 81 -5.82 -14.82 -6.93
CA ASP A 81 -5.29 -15.92 -6.13
C ASP A 81 -4.90 -15.40 -4.75
N SER A 82 -5.33 -16.11 -3.71
CA SER A 82 -5.08 -15.76 -2.31
C SER A 82 -4.69 -17.01 -1.54
N ARG A 83 -3.67 -16.88 -0.69
CA ARG A 83 -3.13 -18.00 0.08
C ARG A 83 -2.76 -17.59 1.48
N MET A 84 -3.16 -18.42 2.45
CA MET A 84 -2.61 -18.35 3.80
C MET A 84 -1.15 -18.81 3.78
N VAL A 85 -0.27 -18.01 4.39
CA VAL A 85 1.17 -18.24 4.44
C VAL A 85 1.69 -18.09 5.87
N GLY A 86 2.77 -18.81 6.17
CA GLY A 86 3.50 -18.72 7.43
C GLY A 86 4.82 -18.00 7.24
N LEU A 87 4.92 -16.77 7.71
CA LEU A 87 6.10 -15.92 7.63
C LEU A 87 7.14 -16.32 8.68
N LYS A 88 7.92 -17.36 8.37
CA LYS A 88 8.91 -17.96 9.30
C LYS A 88 10.11 -17.05 9.59
N ALA A 89 10.51 -16.20 8.65
CA ALA A 89 11.60 -15.26 8.85
C ALA A 89 11.24 -14.22 9.94
N PRO A 90 12.17 -13.82 10.81
CA PRO A 90 11.89 -12.82 11.84
C PRO A 90 11.62 -11.44 11.25
N TYR A 91 10.86 -10.63 11.99
CA TYR A 91 10.61 -9.24 11.59
C TYR A 91 11.81 -8.36 11.92
N VAL A 92 12.46 -7.84 10.88
CA VAL A 92 13.50 -6.80 11.00
C VAL A 92 13.13 -5.62 10.10
N SER A 93 13.14 -4.41 10.67
CA SER A 93 12.89 -3.18 9.91
C SER A 93 13.88 -3.05 8.75
N GLY A 94 13.39 -2.74 7.56
CA GLY A 94 14.18 -2.72 6.32
C GLY A 94 14.41 -4.09 5.65
N PHE A 95 13.86 -5.18 6.20
CA PHE A 95 13.97 -6.53 5.64
C PHE A 95 12.60 -7.23 5.50
N LEU A 96 11.50 -6.49 5.59
CA LEU A 96 10.14 -7.03 5.46
C LEU A 96 9.95 -7.84 4.18
N ALA A 97 10.57 -7.40 3.08
CA ALA A 97 10.49 -8.06 1.79
C ALA A 97 10.98 -9.53 1.84
N PHE A 98 11.96 -9.89 2.68
CA PHE A 98 12.41 -11.28 2.82
C PHE A 98 11.35 -12.19 3.45
N ARG A 99 10.37 -11.62 4.18
CA ARG A 99 9.23 -12.37 4.71
C ARG A 99 8.17 -12.57 3.64
N GLU A 100 7.87 -11.53 2.87
CA GLU A 100 6.67 -11.46 2.02
C GLU A 100 6.90 -11.89 0.57
N VAL A 101 8.01 -11.46 -0.03
CA VAL A 101 8.27 -11.61 -1.47
C VAL A 101 8.31 -13.06 -1.95
N PRO A 102 8.90 -14.04 -1.21
CA PRO A 102 8.88 -15.43 -1.66
C PRO A 102 7.47 -15.95 -1.97
N PHE A 103 6.48 -15.57 -1.16
CA PHE A 103 5.09 -15.96 -1.36
C PHE A 103 4.43 -15.21 -2.52
N LEU A 104 4.78 -13.94 -2.73
CA LEU A 104 4.29 -13.16 -3.87
C LEU A 104 4.86 -13.68 -5.20
N VAL A 105 6.14 -14.06 -5.23
CA VAL A 105 6.78 -14.69 -6.39
C VAL A 105 6.09 -16.02 -6.72
N GLU A 106 5.76 -16.84 -5.72
CA GLU A 106 5.03 -18.10 -5.92
C GLU A 106 3.65 -17.86 -6.56
N LEU A 107 2.92 -16.82 -6.13
CA LEU A 107 1.62 -16.46 -6.75
C LEU A 107 1.79 -16.06 -8.22
N VAL A 108 2.82 -15.27 -8.54
CA VAL A 108 3.11 -14.85 -9.92
C VAL A 108 3.52 -16.03 -10.79
N GLN A 109 4.40 -16.92 -10.30
CA GLN A 109 4.80 -18.13 -11.02
C GLN A 109 3.61 -19.05 -11.28
N ARG A 110 2.73 -19.24 -10.30
CA ARG A 110 1.53 -20.04 -10.47
C ARG A 110 0.56 -19.43 -11.49
N LEU A 111 0.40 -18.11 -11.51
CA LEU A 111 -0.38 -17.43 -12.55
C LEU A 111 0.24 -17.70 -13.93
N GLN A 112 1.55 -17.52 -14.07
CA GLN A 112 2.28 -17.77 -15.31
C GLN A 112 2.11 -19.21 -15.83
N GLU A 113 2.08 -20.18 -14.92
CA GLU A 113 1.87 -21.60 -15.26
C GLU A 113 0.42 -21.92 -15.65
N LYS A 114 -0.55 -21.35 -14.93
CA LYS A 114 -1.97 -21.70 -15.09
C LYS A 114 -2.68 -20.92 -16.20
N GLU A 115 -2.47 -19.61 -16.23
CA GLU A 115 -3.20 -18.68 -17.08
C GLU A 115 -2.23 -17.61 -17.63
N PRO A 116 -1.24 -18.01 -18.46
CA PRO A 116 -0.20 -17.12 -18.99
C PRO A 116 -0.76 -15.89 -19.72
N ASP A 117 -1.91 -16.03 -20.39
CA ASP A 117 -2.58 -14.95 -21.12
C ASP A 117 -3.09 -13.84 -20.19
N LEU A 118 -3.25 -14.13 -18.90
CA LEU A 118 -3.66 -13.18 -17.87
C LEU A 118 -2.47 -12.60 -17.10
N MET A 119 -1.22 -12.84 -17.52
CA MET A 119 -0.07 -12.22 -16.89
C MET A 119 -0.15 -10.69 -16.90
N PRO A 120 0.04 -10.01 -15.76
CA PRO A 120 0.02 -8.56 -15.70
C PRO A 120 1.25 -7.98 -16.39
N GLN A 121 1.08 -6.86 -17.08
CA GLN A 121 2.19 -6.11 -17.68
C GLN A 121 2.93 -5.25 -16.66
N VAL A 122 2.30 -4.98 -15.52
CA VAL A 122 2.82 -4.17 -14.42
C VAL A 122 2.12 -4.54 -13.12
N LEU A 123 2.84 -4.53 -12.01
CA LEU A 123 2.32 -4.76 -10.65
C LEU A 123 2.29 -3.48 -9.83
N LEU A 124 1.14 -3.18 -9.22
CA LEU A 124 1.02 -2.21 -8.13
C LEU A 124 1.11 -2.93 -6.79
N VAL A 125 2.10 -2.58 -6.00
CA VAL A 125 2.46 -3.26 -4.75
C VAL A 125 2.09 -2.38 -3.56
N ASP A 126 1.31 -2.91 -2.61
CA ASP A 126 1.05 -2.22 -1.34
C ASP A 126 2.32 -2.20 -0.47
N GLY A 127 3.12 -1.16 -0.63
CA GLY A 127 4.43 -1.06 0.00
C GLY A 127 5.35 -0.09 -0.71
N ASN A 128 6.63 -0.13 -0.35
CA ASN A 128 7.63 0.77 -0.92
C ASN A 128 8.48 0.09 -1.99
N GLY A 129 8.95 0.87 -2.95
CA GLY A 129 10.03 0.53 -3.88
C GLY A 129 11.37 1.12 -3.40
N VAL A 130 11.94 2.03 -4.18
CA VAL A 130 13.22 2.71 -3.85
C VAL A 130 13.11 3.65 -2.65
N LEU A 131 11.90 4.09 -2.26
CA LEU A 131 11.65 4.83 -1.02
C LEU A 131 11.72 3.90 0.20
N HIS A 132 12.93 3.49 0.57
CA HIS A 132 13.18 2.42 1.55
C HIS A 132 14.48 2.64 2.30
N GLN A 133 14.64 2.11 3.52
CA GLN A 133 15.85 2.28 4.36
C GLN A 133 17.15 1.91 3.65
N ARG A 134 17.05 1.04 2.65
CA ARG A 134 18.18 0.56 1.83
C ARG A 134 18.00 0.81 0.34
N GLY A 135 16.99 1.58 -0.06
CA GLY A 135 16.64 1.81 -1.46
C GLY A 135 16.18 0.56 -2.21
N PHE A 136 15.60 -0.41 -1.51
CA PHE A 136 15.18 -1.70 -2.05
C PHE A 136 14.05 -2.31 -1.22
N GLY A 137 12.84 -1.76 -1.37
CA GLY A 137 11.64 -2.23 -0.71
C GLY A 137 11.00 -3.44 -1.40
N VAL A 138 9.80 -3.83 -0.93
CA VAL A 138 9.04 -4.98 -1.44
C VAL A 138 8.76 -4.90 -2.92
N ALA A 139 8.46 -3.70 -3.47
CA ALA A 139 8.16 -3.54 -4.89
C ALA A 139 9.40 -3.72 -5.77
N CYS A 140 10.58 -3.26 -5.31
CA CYS A 140 11.84 -3.52 -5.99
C CYS A 140 12.17 -5.00 -5.97
N HIS A 141 12.07 -5.61 -4.80
CA HIS A 141 12.42 -7.01 -4.58
C HIS A 141 11.53 -7.96 -5.39
N LEU A 142 10.21 -7.73 -5.40
CA LEU A 142 9.31 -8.48 -6.27
C LEU A 142 9.67 -8.28 -7.75
N GLY A 143 9.82 -7.02 -8.18
CA GLY A 143 10.07 -6.70 -9.58
C GLY A 143 11.35 -7.31 -10.15
N VAL A 144 12.47 -7.29 -9.41
CA VAL A 144 13.72 -7.92 -9.88
C VAL A 144 13.68 -9.45 -9.88
N LEU A 145 12.81 -10.08 -9.09
CA LEU A 145 12.66 -11.54 -9.08
C LEU A 145 11.68 -12.03 -10.15
N THR A 146 10.67 -11.22 -10.50
CA THR A 146 9.69 -11.55 -11.55
C THR A 146 10.02 -10.93 -12.91
N GLU A 147 10.99 -10.02 -12.99
CA GLU A 147 11.31 -9.19 -14.17
C GLU A 147 10.11 -8.41 -14.72
N LEU A 148 9.07 -8.21 -13.89
CA LEU A 148 7.89 -7.42 -14.22
C LEU A 148 8.08 -5.97 -13.80
N PRO A 149 7.58 -5.00 -14.58
CA PRO A 149 7.41 -3.63 -14.10
C PRO A 149 6.65 -3.59 -12.78
N CYS A 150 7.20 -2.91 -11.78
CA CYS A 150 6.62 -2.84 -10.43
C CYS A 150 6.64 -1.40 -9.90
N VAL A 151 5.54 -1.02 -9.25
CA VAL A 151 5.38 0.28 -8.57
C VAL A 151 5.08 0.03 -7.09
N GLY A 152 5.84 0.67 -6.21
CA GLY A 152 5.53 0.71 -4.79
C GLY A 152 4.55 1.84 -4.49
N VAL A 153 3.39 1.51 -3.94
CA VAL A 153 2.37 2.48 -3.53
C VAL A 153 2.11 2.35 -2.04
N ALA A 154 2.71 3.24 -1.25
CA ALA A 154 2.59 3.23 0.20
C ALA A 154 1.49 4.19 0.70
N LYS A 155 0.77 3.74 1.74
CA LYS A 155 -0.32 4.53 2.39
C LYS A 155 0.22 5.56 3.41
N LYS A 156 1.50 5.48 3.77
CA LYS A 156 2.20 6.32 4.76
C LYS A 156 3.60 6.66 4.27
N LEU A 157 4.11 7.84 4.64
CA LEU A 157 5.49 8.24 4.36
C LEU A 157 6.44 7.35 5.17
N LEU A 158 7.43 6.76 4.51
CA LEU A 158 8.55 6.14 5.19
C LEU A 158 9.64 7.20 5.43
N GLN A 159 10.02 7.38 6.69
CA GLN A 159 10.97 8.41 7.09
C GLN A 159 12.41 7.90 6.93
N VAL A 160 12.97 8.12 5.76
CA VAL A 160 14.31 7.69 5.33
C VAL A 160 15.00 8.83 4.59
N GLU A 161 16.33 8.87 4.58
CA GLU A 161 17.10 9.93 3.91
C GLU A 161 16.64 11.35 4.32
N GLY A 162 16.29 11.56 5.59
CA GLY A 162 15.82 12.85 6.10
C GLY A 162 14.39 13.25 5.71
N LEU A 163 13.65 12.39 5.00
CA LEU A 163 12.22 12.60 4.83
C LEU A 163 11.50 12.50 6.18
N GLU A 164 10.70 13.50 6.50
CA GLU A 164 9.94 13.58 7.74
C GLU A 164 8.50 13.99 7.48
N ASN A 165 7.56 13.49 8.28
CA ASN A 165 6.17 13.95 8.25
C ASN A 165 5.98 15.21 9.13
N ASN A 166 6.80 16.23 8.89
CA ASN A 166 6.88 17.47 9.66
C ASN A 166 5.88 18.53 9.15
N ALA A 167 5.96 19.76 9.66
CA ALA A 167 5.04 20.85 9.28
C ALA A 167 5.10 21.18 7.79
N SER A 168 6.31 21.31 7.22
CA SER A 168 6.50 21.58 5.78
C SER A 168 5.89 20.48 4.91
N HIS A 169 6.04 19.21 5.30
CA HIS A 169 5.40 18.10 4.58
C HIS A 169 3.86 18.21 4.60
N LYS A 170 3.28 18.56 5.75
CA LYS A 170 1.83 18.76 5.89
C LYS A 170 1.33 19.96 5.09
N GLU A 171 2.07 21.06 5.04
CA GLU A 171 1.76 22.22 4.21
C GLU A 171 1.70 21.84 2.72
N LYS A 172 2.71 21.11 2.22
CA LYS A 172 2.70 20.59 0.85
C LYS A 172 1.49 19.70 0.56
N ILE A 173 1.06 18.88 1.51
CA ILE A 173 -0.17 18.07 1.37
C ILE A 173 -1.41 18.95 1.23
N VAL A 174 -1.53 20.02 2.02
CA VAL A 174 -2.68 20.96 1.96
C VAL A 174 -2.75 21.67 0.60
N LEU A 175 -1.60 21.89 -0.05
CA LEU A 175 -1.54 22.51 -1.37
C LEU A 175 -2.06 21.59 -2.50
N LEU A 176 -2.19 20.27 -2.29
CA LEU A 176 -2.76 19.34 -3.27
C LEU A 176 -4.29 19.52 -3.39
N GLN A 177 -4.75 20.19 -4.46
CA GLN A 177 -6.15 20.59 -4.67
C GLN A 177 -6.97 19.50 -5.37
N ALA A 178 -6.43 18.86 -6.39
CA ALA A 178 -7.15 17.90 -7.25
C ALA A 178 -6.49 16.51 -7.27
N GLY A 179 -7.26 15.50 -7.66
CA GLY A 179 -6.77 14.18 -8.00
C GLY A 179 -5.75 14.26 -9.13
N GLY A 180 -4.56 13.73 -8.90
CA GLY A 180 -3.42 13.82 -9.81
C GLY A 180 -2.36 14.81 -9.36
N ASP A 181 -2.66 15.72 -8.43
CA ASP A 181 -1.67 16.65 -7.89
C ASP A 181 -0.57 15.90 -7.13
N THR A 182 0.65 16.39 -7.26
CA THR A 182 1.83 15.73 -6.71
C THR A 182 2.88 16.70 -6.17
N PHE A 183 3.77 16.20 -5.32
CA PHE A 183 5.03 16.87 -5.01
C PHE A 183 6.16 15.85 -4.74
N PRO A 184 7.42 16.18 -5.09
CA PRO A 184 8.54 15.25 -4.98
C PRO A 184 8.96 15.01 -3.54
N LEU A 185 9.39 13.78 -3.26
CA LEU A 185 9.97 13.36 -1.99
C LEU A 185 11.49 13.33 -2.14
N ILE A 186 12.14 14.45 -1.81
CA ILE A 186 13.58 14.65 -1.98
C ILE A 186 14.29 14.32 -0.67
N GLY A 187 15.22 13.36 -0.72
CA GLY A 187 16.06 13.02 0.43
C GLY A 187 17.18 14.03 0.65
N ASN A 188 17.88 13.93 1.79
CA ASN A 188 19.02 14.79 2.16
C ASN A 188 20.15 14.78 1.13
N SER A 189 20.30 13.68 0.39
CA SER A 189 21.26 13.55 -0.72
C SER A 189 20.88 14.35 -1.98
N GLY A 190 19.70 14.97 -2.01
CA GLY A 190 19.11 15.60 -3.21
C GLY A 190 18.40 14.61 -4.15
N THR A 191 18.45 13.31 -3.84
CA THR A 191 17.81 12.25 -4.64
C THR A 191 16.29 12.31 -4.49
N VAL A 192 15.55 12.28 -5.59
CA VAL A 192 14.09 12.09 -5.57
C VAL A 192 13.79 10.61 -5.32
N LEU A 193 13.28 10.28 -4.14
CA LEU A 193 13.00 8.90 -3.72
C LEU A 193 11.60 8.43 -4.11
N GLY A 194 10.71 9.36 -4.45
CA GLY A 194 9.35 9.08 -4.83
C GLY A 194 8.52 10.36 -4.97
N MET A 195 7.21 10.19 -5.00
CA MET A 195 6.25 11.26 -5.18
C MET A 195 5.10 11.11 -4.18
N ALA A 196 4.72 12.18 -3.51
CA ALA A 196 3.42 12.23 -2.85
C ALA A 196 2.36 12.52 -3.91
N LEU A 197 1.29 11.71 -3.95
CA LEU A 197 0.22 11.79 -4.93
C LEU A 197 -1.12 11.95 -4.21
N LYS A 198 -1.88 13.01 -4.51
CA LYS A 198 -3.30 13.05 -4.20
C LYS A 198 -4.03 12.18 -5.22
N SER A 199 -4.43 10.99 -4.81
CA SER A 199 -4.95 9.98 -5.73
C SER A 199 -6.41 10.16 -6.12
N HIS A 200 -7.17 10.97 -5.38
CA HIS A 200 -8.60 11.15 -5.60
C HIS A 200 -9.09 12.45 -4.94
N ASP A 201 -10.04 13.16 -5.56
CA ASP A 201 -10.56 14.46 -5.09
C ASP A 201 -11.13 14.40 -3.67
N HIS A 202 -11.94 13.38 -3.40
CA HIS A 202 -12.54 13.12 -2.07
C HIS A 202 -11.58 12.61 -0.98
N SER A 203 -10.25 12.62 -1.20
CA SER A 203 -9.27 12.23 -0.18
C SER A 203 -8.17 13.27 -0.01
N THR A 204 -8.01 13.76 1.21
CA THR A 204 -6.90 14.65 1.59
C THR A 204 -5.60 13.91 1.89
N LYS A 205 -5.65 12.60 2.15
CA LYS A 205 -4.46 11.80 2.50
C LYS A 205 -3.78 11.28 1.24
N PRO A 206 -2.53 11.68 0.94
CA PRO A 206 -1.84 11.24 -0.26
C PRO A 206 -1.46 9.76 -0.18
N LEU A 207 -1.06 9.22 -1.34
CA LEU A 207 -0.26 8.02 -1.49
C LEU A 207 1.21 8.43 -1.69
N TYR A 208 2.13 7.54 -1.34
CA TYR A 208 3.57 7.74 -1.55
C TYR A 208 4.02 6.71 -2.59
N VAL A 209 4.23 7.19 -3.81
CA VAL A 209 4.56 6.36 -4.97
C VAL A 209 6.07 6.36 -5.17
N SER A 210 6.64 5.18 -5.38
CA SER A 210 8.07 5.01 -5.66
C SER A 210 8.29 3.92 -6.68
N VAL A 211 9.38 4.05 -7.45
CA VAL A 211 9.79 3.07 -8.44
C VAL A 211 10.08 1.73 -7.75
N GLY A 212 9.51 0.64 -8.27
CA GLY A 212 9.91 -0.72 -7.90
C GLY A 212 10.98 -1.22 -8.87
N HIS A 213 10.59 -1.48 -10.11
CA HIS A 213 11.46 -2.03 -11.16
C HIS A 213 10.87 -1.74 -12.54
N ARG A 214 11.71 -1.51 -13.56
CA ARG A 214 11.36 -1.33 -14.99
C ARG A 214 10.26 -0.31 -15.27
N ILE A 215 10.25 0.79 -14.52
CA ILE A 215 9.31 1.90 -14.72
C ILE A 215 9.93 3.18 -14.17
N SER A 216 9.74 4.31 -14.87
CA SER A 216 10.16 5.61 -14.35
C SER A 216 9.19 6.11 -13.27
N LEU A 217 9.65 7.03 -12.41
CA LEU A 217 8.80 7.59 -11.35
C LEU A 217 7.59 8.33 -11.92
N GLU A 218 7.76 9.07 -13.01
CA GLU A 218 6.68 9.83 -13.66
C GLU A 218 5.58 8.88 -14.16
N VAL A 219 5.96 7.84 -14.90
CA VAL A 219 5.03 6.81 -15.43
C VAL A 219 4.35 6.08 -14.28
N ALA A 220 5.09 5.71 -13.23
CA ALA A 220 4.54 5.06 -12.05
C ALA A 220 3.45 5.90 -11.36
N VAL A 221 3.67 7.22 -11.22
CA VAL A 221 2.72 8.15 -10.62
C VAL A 221 1.48 8.32 -11.49
N ARG A 222 1.65 8.56 -12.80
CA ARG A 222 0.54 8.68 -13.75
C ARG A 222 -0.31 7.41 -13.78
N LEU A 223 0.32 6.23 -13.85
CA LEU A 223 -0.37 4.94 -13.84
C LEU A 223 -1.11 4.72 -12.53
N THR A 224 -0.47 4.98 -11.39
CA THR A 224 -1.11 4.85 -10.07
C THR A 224 -2.38 5.69 -10.00
N HIS A 225 -2.33 6.96 -10.45
CA HIS A 225 -3.49 7.83 -10.51
C HIS A 225 -4.58 7.29 -11.44
N ARG A 226 -4.23 6.83 -12.65
CA ARG A 226 -5.21 6.23 -13.60
C ARG A 226 -5.87 4.95 -13.05
N CYS A 227 -5.22 4.24 -12.15
CA CYS A 227 -5.80 3.09 -11.47
C CYS A 227 -6.69 3.45 -10.26
N CYS A 228 -6.85 4.73 -9.90
CA CYS A 228 -7.62 5.16 -8.73
C CYS A 228 -9.08 5.47 -9.07
N ARG A 229 -9.98 4.52 -8.79
CA ARG A 229 -11.44 4.79 -8.66
C ARG A 229 -11.83 5.40 -7.33
N PHE A 230 -10.98 5.19 -6.33
CA PHE A 230 -11.08 5.66 -4.96
C PHE A 230 -9.69 6.13 -4.54
N ARG A 231 -9.50 6.50 -3.27
CA ARG A 231 -8.17 6.84 -2.73
C ARG A 231 -7.12 5.74 -3.00
N ILE A 232 -7.47 4.47 -2.82
CA ILE A 232 -6.53 3.36 -3.01
C ILE A 232 -6.66 2.87 -4.46
N PRO A 233 -5.56 2.65 -5.20
CA PRO A 233 -5.62 2.13 -6.56
C PRO A 233 -6.36 0.80 -6.59
N GLU A 234 -7.20 0.62 -7.60
CA GLU A 234 -8.13 -0.49 -7.68
C GLU A 234 -7.45 -1.87 -7.58
N PRO A 235 -6.29 -2.14 -8.23
CA PRO A 235 -5.59 -3.42 -8.05
C PRO A 235 -5.16 -3.69 -6.60
N ILE A 236 -4.62 -2.69 -5.89
CA ILE A 236 -4.22 -2.82 -4.48
C ILE A 236 -5.46 -2.98 -3.59
N ARG A 237 -6.51 -2.19 -3.83
CA ARG A 237 -7.76 -2.28 -3.10
C ARG A 237 -8.39 -3.66 -3.22
N GLN A 238 -8.36 -4.24 -4.42
CA GLN A 238 -8.90 -5.56 -4.72
C GLN A 238 -8.07 -6.69 -4.11
N ALA A 239 -6.74 -6.56 -4.06
CA ALA A 239 -5.86 -7.48 -3.34
C ALA A 239 -6.11 -7.45 -1.81
N ASP A 240 -6.21 -6.26 -1.20
CA ASP A 240 -6.51 -6.08 0.24
C ASP A 240 -7.87 -6.66 0.64
N ILE A 241 -8.90 -6.48 -0.20
CA ILE A 241 -10.24 -7.05 0.06
C ILE A 241 -10.20 -8.58 0.09
N ARG A 242 -9.54 -9.19 -0.91
CA ARG A 242 -9.46 -10.65 -1.04
C ARG A 242 -8.61 -11.27 0.04
N SER A 243 -7.46 -10.67 0.36
CA SER A 243 -6.61 -11.17 1.45
C SER A 243 -7.37 -11.19 2.78
N ARG A 244 -8.11 -10.10 3.10
CA ARG A 244 -8.96 -10.02 4.30
C ARG A 244 -10.16 -10.97 4.27
N GLU A 245 -10.79 -11.16 3.11
CA GLU A 245 -11.88 -12.11 2.95
C GLU A 245 -11.41 -13.55 3.11
N TYR A 246 -10.27 -13.90 2.52
CA TYR A 246 -9.66 -15.22 2.64
C TYR A 246 -9.30 -15.55 4.09
N ILE A 247 -8.74 -14.59 4.84
CA ILE A 247 -8.50 -14.70 6.29
C ILE A 247 -9.81 -15.00 7.04
N ARG A 248 -10.87 -14.22 6.77
CA ARG A 248 -12.18 -14.40 7.43
C ARG A 248 -12.78 -15.77 7.13
N ARG A 249 -12.75 -16.24 5.87
CA ARG A 249 -13.28 -17.55 5.47
C ARG A 249 -12.48 -18.71 6.08
N THR A 250 -11.15 -18.62 6.07
CA THR A 250 -10.26 -19.71 6.51
C THR A 250 -10.20 -19.84 8.03
N LEU A 251 -10.27 -18.73 8.77
CA LEU A 251 -10.21 -18.73 10.24
C LEU A 251 -11.58 -18.68 10.92
N GLY A 252 -12.59 -18.09 10.27
CA GLY A 252 -13.93 -17.91 10.84
C GLY A 252 -14.72 -19.20 11.04
N HIS A 253 -14.31 -20.32 10.45
CA HIS A 253 -14.96 -21.63 10.66
C HIS A 253 -14.39 -22.44 11.84
N ARG A 254 -13.34 -21.96 12.53
CA ARG A 254 -12.74 -22.68 13.68
C ARG A 254 -13.19 -22.18 15.07
N GLY A 255 -14.27 -21.40 15.15
CA GLY A 255 -14.66 -20.66 16.36
C GLY A 255 -15.98 -21.01 17.05
N GLU A 256 -16.86 -21.84 16.47
CA GLU A 256 -18.11 -22.26 17.14
C GLU A 256 -18.18 -23.78 17.23
N SER A 257 -17.79 -24.33 18.40
CA SER A 257 -18.18 -25.71 18.72
C SER A 257 -19.68 -25.72 19.06
N PRO A 258 -20.47 -26.71 18.58
CA PRO A 258 -21.91 -26.82 18.88
C PRO A 258 -22.27 -26.88 20.37
N ALA A 259 -21.28 -27.07 21.25
CA ALA A 259 -21.46 -27.10 22.70
C ALA A 259 -21.75 -25.72 23.32
N GLN A 260 -21.29 -24.61 22.72
CA GLN A 260 -21.53 -23.26 23.29
C GLN A 260 -22.88 -22.64 22.89
N ARG A 261 -23.59 -23.23 21.92
CA ARG A 261 -24.95 -22.78 21.53
C ARG A 261 -26.06 -23.24 22.49
N LYS A 262 -25.81 -24.23 23.34
CA LYS A 262 -26.83 -24.73 24.29
C LYS A 262 -26.83 -24.01 25.65
N ASP A 263 -25.74 -23.32 26.01
CA ASP A 263 -25.62 -22.71 27.35
C ASP A 263 -26.24 -21.30 27.44
N ARG A 264 -26.47 -20.63 26.30
CA ARG A 264 -27.17 -19.34 26.26
C ARG A 264 -28.70 -19.47 26.27
N SER A 265 -29.24 -20.66 26.02
CA SER A 265 -30.69 -20.90 25.94
C SER A 265 -31.28 -21.54 27.21
N GLN A 266 -30.47 -21.81 28.24
CA GLN A 266 -30.90 -22.42 29.50
C GLN A 266 -30.78 -21.51 30.74
N LYS A 267 -30.30 -20.26 30.59
CA LYS A 267 -30.16 -19.32 31.72
C LYS A 267 -31.32 -18.33 31.88
N GLU A 268 -32.38 -18.47 31.09
CA GLU A 268 -33.61 -17.67 31.17
C GLU A 268 -34.80 -18.57 31.52
N LYS A 269 -34.87 -19.08 32.76
CA LYS A 269 -36.05 -19.73 33.38
C LYS A 269 -35.73 -20.15 34.84
N SER A 270 -36.00 -19.26 35.81
CA SER A 270 -36.21 -19.54 37.25
C SER A 270 -36.29 -18.19 38.00
N THR A 271 -37.45 -17.55 38.09
CA THR A 271 -38.41 -17.53 39.23
C THR A 271 -37.92 -16.86 40.52
N ASN A 272 -38.51 -15.69 40.85
CA ASN A 272 -39.18 -15.33 42.13
C ASN A 272 -39.52 -13.81 42.06
N ALA A 273 -40.76 -13.38 41.79
CA ALA A 273 -41.95 -13.31 42.66
C ALA A 273 -41.87 -12.23 43.77
N CYS A 274 -42.31 -10.99 43.44
CA CYS A 274 -43.44 -10.19 44.00
C CYS A 274 -43.64 -10.01 45.55
N PRO A 275 -44.48 -9.05 46.05
CA PRO A 275 -45.28 -7.99 45.37
C PRO A 275 -45.47 -6.61 46.10
N ALA A 276 -46.13 -5.70 45.36
CA ALA A 276 -47.22 -4.77 45.75
C ALA A 276 -46.95 -3.37 46.35
N GLY A 277 -47.47 -2.37 45.61
CA GLY A 277 -47.78 -1.01 46.05
C GLY A 277 -48.08 -0.09 44.85
N GLY A 278 -49.35 -0.01 44.43
CA GLY A 278 -49.80 0.69 43.20
C GLY A 278 -50.15 2.19 43.36
N PRO A 279 -51.05 2.75 42.52
CA PRO A 279 -50.68 3.56 41.36
C PRO A 279 -51.37 4.93 41.27
N GLY A 280 -50.90 5.83 40.39
CA GLY A 280 -51.55 7.08 40.02
C GLY A 280 -50.97 7.67 38.73
N ALA A 281 -51.84 7.89 37.73
CA ALA A 281 -51.53 8.15 36.32
C ALA A 281 -51.78 9.65 35.94
N PRO A 282 -51.85 10.06 34.65
CA PRO A 282 -50.93 11.04 34.02
C PRO A 282 -51.64 12.27 33.40
N ALA A 283 -50.92 13.23 32.81
CA ALA A 283 -51.40 14.10 31.70
C ALA A 283 -50.35 15.09 31.16
N ASP A 284 -50.57 15.46 29.89
CA ASP A 284 -50.16 16.67 29.14
C ASP A 284 -48.75 16.77 28.51
N GLN A 285 -48.58 16.67 27.18
CA GLN A 285 -49.06 17.46 26.01
C GLN A 285 -48.03 18.54 25.56
N GLY A 286 -47.62 18.50 24.29
CA GLY A 286 -46.80 19.56 23.68
C GLY A 286 -46.12 19.17 22.36
N ARG A 287 -46.76 19.51 21.24
CA ARG A 287 -46.46 19.26 19.81
C ARG A 287 -45.20 19.97 19.23
N PRO A 288 -44.63 19.45 18.11
CA PRO A 288 -43.89 20.19 17.05
C PRO A 288 -44.83 20.42 15.82
N PRO A 289 -44.45 20.61 14.51
CA PRO A 289 -43.18 20.86 13.78
C PRO A 289 -43.31 21.93 12.61
N GLU A 290 -42.36 21.92 11.65
CA GLU A 290 -42.44 22.28 10.20
C GLU A 290 -42.11 23.70 9.65
N CYS A 291 -41.28 23.73 8.59
CA CYS A 291 -41.41 24.42 7.28
C CYS A 291 -40.02 24.67 6.65
N PHE A 292 -39.60 24.12 5.50
CA PHE A 292 -40.05 24.19 4.08
C PHE A 292 -39.17 25.12 3.21
N GLY A 293 -38.71 24.58 2.06
CA GLY A 293 -38.32 25.31 0.84
C GLY A 293 -36.82 25.63 0.68
N ARG A 294 -36.21 25.63 -0.51
CA ARG A 294 -36.65 25.38 -1.88
C ARG A 294 -35.40 25.27 -2.78
N SER A 295 -35.53 24.49 -3.85
CA SER A 295 -34.61 24.18 -4.96
C SER A 295 -34.31 25.33 -5.94
N SER A 296 -33.16 25.27 -6.65
CA SER A 296 -32.93 25.48 -8.12
C SER A 296 -31.50 26.01 -8.39
N SER A 297 -30.58 25.24 -9.00
CA SER A 297 -30.27 25.20 -10.45
C SER A 297 -29.67 26.50 -11.03
N THR A 298 -28.40 26.47 -11.44
CA THR A 298 -27.85 26.92 -12.76
C THR A 298 -26.32 26.78 -12.79
N ASP A 299 -25.85 25.79 -13.54
CA ASP A 299 -25.03 25.90 -14.76
C ASP A 299 -23.86 26.92 -14.88
N LEU A 300 -22.75 26.37 -15.41
CA LEU A 300 -21.78 26.94 -16.37
C LEU A 300 -20.41 27.51 -15.92
N ARG A 301 -19.39 26.79 -16.42
CA ARG A 301 -18.12 27.22 -17.07
C ARG A 301 -16.87 27.45 -16.21
N ASP A 302 -15.90 26.55 -16.40
CA ASP A 302 -14.46 26.76 -16.20
C ASP A 302 -13.89 27.80 -17.19
N PRO A 303 -12.75 28.43 -16.84
CA PRO A 303 -11.56 28.20 -17.68
C PRO A 303 -10.22 28.11 -16.90
N GLU A 304 -9.25 27.45 -17.54
CA GLU A 304 -7.84 27.32 -17.14
C GLU A 304 -7.11 28.65 -16.87
N PRO A 305 -5.94 28.59 -16.22
CA PRO A 305 -4.82 29.40 -16.64
C PRO A 305 -3.52 28.60 -16.81
N GLY A 306 -2.90 28.76 -17.98
CA GLY A 306 -1.51 28.37 -18.23
C GLY A 306 -0.52 29.30 -17.51
N PHE A 307 0.70 28.81 -17.28
CA PHE A 307 1.84 29.65 -16.94
C PHE A 307 3.16 29.07 -17.46
N GLN A 308 4.00 29.99 -17.93
CA GLN A 308 5.24 29.82 -18.67
C GLN A 308 6.35 29.04 -17.94
N GLU A 309 7.04 28.18 -18.70
CA GLU A 309 8.41 27.72 -18.43
C GLU A 309 9.43 28.84 -18.69
N GLN A 310 10.27 29.12 -17.70
CA GLN A 310 11.55 29.81 -17.89
C GLN A 310 12.65 28.77 -18.11
N LYS A 311 13.33 28.91 -19.25
CA LYS A 311 14.52 28.15 -19.64
C LYS A 311 15.81 28.84 -19.19
N ASP A 312 16.78 27.96 -18.90
CA ASP A 312 18.22 28.10 -19.05
C ASP A 312 19.00 29.00 -18.08
N GLN A 313 19.80 28.32 -17.24
CA GLN A 313 21.21 28.70 -17.08
C GLN A 313 22.09 27.47 -16.82
N GLN A 314 22.96 27.22 -17.78
CA GLN A 314 23.95 26.16 -17.85
C GLN A 314 25.28 26.70 -17.29
N LEU A 315 25.83 26.10 -16.22
CA LEU A 315 27.19 26.38 -15.75
C LEU A 315 27.94 25.07 -15.43
N LYS A 316 28.81 24.72 -16.38
CA LYS A 316 30.18 24.19 -16.26
C LYS A 316 30.61 23.56 -14.92
N GLY A 317 30.73 22.22 -14.96
CA GLY A 317 31.96 21.44 -14.78
C GLY A 317 32.92 21.73 -13.62
N THR A 318 33.15 20.70 -12.80
CA THR A 318 34.50 20.22 -12.48
C THR A 318 34.45 18.77 -12.01
N ARG A 319 35.37 17.95 -12.55
CA ARG A 319 35.63 16.55 -12.24
C ARG A 319 36.69 16.50 -11.13
N CYS A 320 36.47 15.73 -10.08
CA CYS A 320 37.52 15.22 -9.19
C CYS A 320 37.23 13.74 -8.91
N GLN A 321 38.27 12.92 -9.12
CA GLN A 321 38.37 11.50 -8.79
C GLN A 321 38.78 11.31 -7.32
N GLU A 322 38.85 10.04 -6.89
CA GLU A 322 39.44 9.50 -5.66
C GLU A 322 38.47 9.48 -4.47
N ASP A 323 38.29 8.42 -3.67
CA ASP A 323 38.72 7.01 -3.61
C ASP A 323 37.76 6.34 -2.57
N PRO A 324 37.59 5.01 -2.52
CA PRO A 324 36.73 4.34 -1.54
C PRO A 324 37.46 4.08 -0.21
N ASP A 325 36.69 3.66 0.80
CA ASP A 325 37.10 3.25 2.16
C ASP A 325 37.22 4.35 3.21
N LEU A 326 36.25 4.38 4.13
CA LEU A 326 36.44 4.57 5.59
C LEU A 326 35.08 4.63 6.29
N TRP A 327 34.67 3.49 6.87
CA TRP A 327 33.66 3.46 7.93
C TRP A 327 34.37 3.70 9.27
N PRO A 328 33.92 4.64 10.11
CA PRO A 328 34.28 4.64 11.53
C PRO A 328 33.23 3.88 12.37
N PRO A 329 33.62 3.31 13.53
CA PRO A 329 32.77 2.46 14.35
C PRO A 329 31.80 3.25 15.23
N SER A 330 30.67 2.63 15.54
CA SER A 330 29.65 3.10 16.49
C SER A 330 30.19 3.23 17.93
N PRO A 331 29.75 4.21 18.72
CA PRO A 331 29.84 4.16 20.18
C PRO A 331 28.56 3.57 20.79
N ALA A 332 28.75 2.67 21.75
CA ALA A 332 27.75 2.18 22.68
C ALA A 332 27.29 3.30 23.63
N TRP A 333 26.01 3.29 23.99
CA TRP A 333 25.52 3.92 25.20
C TRP A 333 24.54 3.00 25.94
N VAL A 334 24.72 3.09 27.25
CA VAL A 334 24.03 2.51 28.41
C VAL A 334 22.51 2.45 28.29
#